data_AF-A0A176YDP8-F1
#
_entry.id   AF-A0A176YDP8-F1
#
_cell.length_a   1.000
_cell.length_b   1.000
_cell.length_c   1.000
_cell.angle_alpha   90.00
_cell.angle_beta   90.00
_cell.angle_gamma   90.00
#
_symmetry.space_group_name_H-M   'P 1'
#
loop_
_entity.id
_entity.type
_entity.pdbx_description
1 polymer ?
#
loop_
_entity_poly.entity_id
_entity_poly.type
_entity_poly.pdbx_seq_one_letter_code
_entity_poly.pdbx_strand_id
1 'polypeptide(L)'
;MLSLAPSLDQLSRIIGSVAAPAFLLGAVAAFISVLISRINRIIDRSQFIHSINDADRERSYLKADIPRLKRRAELLNRAVLYATICAIVTSLLIIVAFVSAMLHLSHEYGVAIFFILALAFFLLSLIDLARETRIGLHDFDHHA
;
A
#
# COMPACT_ATOMS: atom_id res chain seq x y z
N MET A 1 8.31 -12.28 47.18
CA MET A 1 9.07 -12.05 45.93
C MET A 1 8.09 -11.55 44.89
N LEU A 2 8.21 -10.27 44.49
CA LEU A 2 7.42 -9.71 43.39
C LEU A 2 7.81 -10.44 42.12
N SER A 3 6.89 -11.22 41.54
CA SER A 3 7.06 -11.74 40.19
C SER A 3 7.06 -10.54 39.23
N LEU A 4 8.25 -10.08 38.86
CA LEU A 4 8.46 -9.10 37.79
C LEU A 4 8.14 -9.68 36.40
N ALA A 5 7.90 -10.99 36.30
CA ALA A 5 7.47 -11.63 35.07
C ALA A 5 5.97 -11.36 34.85
N PRO A 6 5.58 -10.78 33.70
CA PRO A 6 4.17 -10.65 33.33
C PRO A 6 3.50 -12.02 33.31
N SER A 7 2.26 -12.11 33.81
CA SER A 7 1.52 -13.37 33.79
C SER A 7 1.20 -13.80 32.35
N LEU A 8 1.00 -15.10 32.13
CA LEU A 8 0.68 -15.67 30.81
C LEU A 8 -0.55 -14.99 30.17
N ASP A 9 -1.54 -14.62 30.99
CA ASP A 9 -2.74 -13.90 30.56
C ASP A 9 -2.46 -12.44 30.13
N GLN A 10 -1.48 -11.79 30.77
CA GLN A 10 -1.05 -10.44 30.43
C GLN A 10 -0.25 -10.46 29.12
N LEU A 11 0.66 -11.42 28.97
CA LEU A 11 1.42 -11.68 27.74
C LEU A 11 0.49 -11.98 26.56
N SER A 12 -0.51 -12.84 26.76
CA SER A 12 -1.49 -13.21 25.71
C SER A 12 -2.35 -12.01 25.29
N ARG A 13 -2.78 -11.16 26.23
CA ARG A 13 -3.52 -9.92 25.91
C ARG A 13 -2.68 -8.92 25.11
N ILE A 14 -1.42 -8.72 25.50
CA ILE A 14 -0.51 -7.80 24.80
C ILE A 14 -0.25 -8.31 23.38
N ILE A 15 0.12 -9.58 23.22
CA ILE A 15 0.34 -10.19 21.90
C ILE A 15 -0.91 -10.08 21.04
N GLY A 16 -2.09 -10.40 21.59
CA GLY A 16 -3.37 -10.30 20.88
C GLY A 16 -3.70 -8.86 20.43
N SER A 17 -3.43 -7.87 21.28
CA SER A 17 -3.72 -6.45 20.98
C SER A 17 -2.86 -5.88 19.84
N VAL A 18 -1.66 -6.44 19.62
CA VAL A 18 -0.72 -5.99 18.59
C VAL A 18 -0.73 -6.88 17.35
N ALA A 19 -1.29 -8.09 17.42
CA ALA A 19 -1.34 -9.02 16.30
C ALA A 19 -2.07 -8.44 15.06
N ALA A 20 -3.22 -7.80 15.26
CA ALA A 20 -4.00 -7.20 14.18
C ALA A 20 -3.23 -6.09 13.42
N PRO A 21 -2.65 -5.05 14.07
CA PRO A 21 -1.87 -4.04 13.38
C PRO A 21 -0.56 -4.59 12.78
N ALA A 22 0.10 -5.56 13.42
CA ALA A 22 1.26 -6.22 12.83
C ALA A 22 0.91 -6.98 11.54
N PHE A 23 -0.25 -7.65 11.50
CA PHE A 23 -0.76 -8.30 10.29
C PHE A 23 -1.01 -7.28 9.16
N LEU A 24 -1.59 -6.12 9.48
CA LEU A 24 -1.78 -5.04 8.52
C LEU A 24 -0.45 -4.56 7.92
N LEU A 25 0.63 -4.42 8.72
CA LEU A 25 1.96 -4.08 8.20
C LEU A 25 2.47 -5.10 7.18
N GLY A 26 2.32 -6.40 7.47
CA GLY A 26 2.68 -7.46 6.53
C GLY A 26 1.88 -7.38 5.23
N ALA A 27 0.56 -7.18 5.34
CA ALA A 27 -0.32 -7.01 4.18
C ALA A 27 0.06 -5.78 3.34
N VAL A 28 0.38 -4.65 3.98
CA VAL A 28 0.80 -3.42 3.29
C VAL A 28 2.16 -3.59 2.61
N ALA A 29 3.12 -4.28 3.22
CA ALA A 29 4.42 -4.57 2.61
C ALA A 29 4.27 -5.45 1.35
N ALA A 30 3.44 -6.49 1.42
CA ALA A 30 3.09 -7.32 0.26
C ALA A 30 2.39 -6.49 -0.83
N PHE A 31 1.46 -5.63 -0.42
CA PHE A 31 0.73 -4.74 -1.34
C PHE A 31 1.65 -3.74 -2.05
N ILE A 32 2.60 -3.12 -1.34
CA ILE A 32 3.61 -2.23 -1.93
C ILE A 32 4.44 -2.98 -2.97
N SER A 33 4.82 -4.23 -2.69
CA SER A 33 5.53 -5.07 -3.67
C SER A 33 4.73 -5.27 -4.96
N VAL A 34 3.40 -5.45 -4.86
CA VAL A 34 2.51 -5.52 -6.03
C VAL A 34 2.50 -4.20 -6.80
N LEU A 35 2.40 -3.07 -6.12
CA LEU A 35 2.42 -1.74 -6.76
C LEU A 35 3.74 -1.50 -7.49
N ILE A 36 4.89 -1.81 -6.87
CA ILE A 36 6.22 -1.67 -7.47
C ILE A 36 6.33 -2.54 -8.72
N SER A 37 5.87 -3.80 -8.66
CA SER A 37 5.86 -4.69 -9.82
C SER A 37 5.06 -4.11 -11.00
N ARG A 38 3.92 -3.48 -10.72
CA ARG A 38 3.09 -2.81 -11.74
C ARG A 38 3.75 -1.56 -12.29
N ILE A 39 4.41 -0.75 -11.46
CA ILE A 39 5.16 0.43 -11.90
C ILE A 39 6.29 0.02 -12.84
N ASN A 40 7.06 -1.02 -12.51
CA ASN A 40 8.14 -1.52 -13.35
C ASN A 40 7.61 -1.92 -14.74
N ARG A 41 6.48 -2.63 -14.81
CA ARG A 41 5.85 -2.96 -16.11
C ARG A 41 5.47 -1.73 -16.93
N ILE A 42 5.02 -0.65 -16.29
CA ILE A 42 4.72 0.61 -16.99
C ILE A 42 6.01 1.27 -17.49
N ILE A 43 7.06 1.29 -16.68
CA ILE A 43 8.38 1.84 -17.06
C ILE A 43 8.95 1.06 -18.24
N ASP A 44 8.96 -0.28 -18.17
CA ASP A 44 9.45 -1.15 -19.24
C ASP A 44 8.69 -0.90 -20.55
N ARG A 45 7.34 -0.78 -20.48
CA ARG A 45 6.51 -0.47 -21.65
C ARG A 45 6.78 0.93 -22.19
N SER A 46 6.98 1.92 -21.32
CA SER A 46 7.32 3.28 -21.72
C SER A 46 8.67 3.33 -22.43
N GLN A 47 9.68 2.64 -21.89
CA GLN A 47 11.00 2.55 -22.51
C GLN A 47 10.95 1.86 -23.87
N PHE A 48 10.16 0.77 -24.00
CA PHE A 48 9.92 0.10 -25.28
C PHE A 48 9.29 1.03 -26.31
N ILE A 49 8.27 1.82 -25.95
CA ILE A 49 7.64 2.76 -26.89
C ILE A 49 8.62 3.86 -27.30
N HIS A 50 9.43 4.36 -26.37
CA HIS A 50 10.44 5.38 -26.66
C HIS A 50 11.60 4.89 -27.55
N SER A 51 11.88 3.59 -27.61
CA SER A 51 12.91 3.03 -28.49
C SER A 51 12.44 2.83 -29.94
N ILE A 52 11.14 3.02 -30.24
CA ILE A 52 10.60 2.93 -31.60
C ILE A 52 11.03 4.15 -32.42
N ASN A 53 11.72 3.89 -33.53
CA ASN A 53 12.14 4.89 -34.51
C ASN A 53 10.92 5.54 -35.19
N ASP A 54 10.93 6.87 -35.38
CA ASP A 54 9.86 7.62 -36.04
C ASP A 54 9.64 7.22 -37.51
N ALA A 55 10.65 6.63 -38.15
CA ALA A 55 10.53 6.10 -39.52
C ALA A 55 9.71 4.79 -39.59
N ASP A 56 9.49 4.11 -38.46
CA ASP A 56 8.78 2.83 -38.39
C ASP A 56 7.26 3.05 -38.28
N ARG A 57 6.62 3.33 -39.43
CA ARG A 57 5.18 3.62 -39.53
C ARG A 57 4.28 2.50 -38.99
N GLU A 58 4.75 1.25 -39.01
CA GLU A 58 3.98 0.13 -38.48
C GLU A 58 3.90 0.14 -36.96
N ARG A 59 4.86 0.76 -36.26
CA ARG A 59 4.91 0.77 -34.79
C ARG A 59 4.71 2.14 -34.17
N SER A 60 4.75 3.20 -34.98
CA SER A 60 4.57 4.58 -34.53
C SER A 60 3.19 4.84 -33.87
N TYR A 61 2.15 4.05 -34.18
CA TYR A 61 0.83 4.20 -33.55
C TYR A 61 0.86 3.90 -32.04
N LEU A 62 1.81 3.08 -31.57
CA LEU A 62 1.97 2.73 -30.16
C LEU A 62 2.37 3.94 -29.30
N LYS A 63 2.90 5.02 -29.90
CA LYS A 63 3.20 6.27 -29.18
C LYS A 63 1.94 6.94 -28.64
N ALA A 64 0.75 6.63 -29.18
CA ALA A 64 -0.53 7.10 -28.66
C ALA A 64 -0.83 6.55 -27.24
N ASP A 65 -0.16 5.48 -26.79
CA ASP A 65 -0.33 4.92 -25.45
C ASP A 65 0.38 5.71 -24.34
N ILE A 66 1.34 6.58 -24.67
CA ILE A 66 2.18 7.29 -23.69
C ILE A 66 1.34 8.08 -22.66
N PRO A 67 0.34 8.90 -23.06
CA PRO A 67 -0.47 9.64 -22.09
C PRO A 67 -1.20 8.73 -21.10
N ARG A 68 -1.61 7.54 -21.55
CA ARG A 68 -2.29 6.56 -20.72
C ARG A 68 -1.34 5.85 -19.75
N LEU A 69 -0.15 5.48 -20.20
CA LEU A 69 0.90 4.94 -19.33
C LEU A 69 1.28 5.94 -18.23
N LYS A 70 1.40 7.23 -18.59
CA LYS A 70 1.61 8.31 -17.61
C LYS A 70 0.48 8.35 -16.58
N ARG A 71 -0.79 8.28 -17.01
CA ARG A 71 -1.93 8.30 -16.09
C ARG A 71 -1.93 7.10 -15.13
N ARG A 72 -1.59 5.91 -15.63
CA ARG A 72 -1.46 4.70 -14.80
C ARG A 72 -0.32 4.86 -13.78
N ALA A 73 0.84 5.39 -14.20
CA ALA A 73 1.96 5.66 -13.29
C ALA A 73 1.59 6.66 -12.19
N GLU A 74 0.84 7.73 -12.51
CA GLU A 74 0.34 8.69 -11.50
C GLU A 74 -0.53 8.02 -10.44
N LEU A 75 -1.44 7.13 -10.86
CA LEU A 75 -2.31 6.39 -9.93
C LEU A 75 -1.52 5.43 -9.04
N LEU A 76 -0.58 4.67 -9.60
CA LEU A 76 0.25 3.77 -8.79
C LEU A 76 1.16 4.53 -7.82
N ASN A 77 1.74 5.66 -8.23
CA ASN A 77 2.55 6.49 -7.33
C ASN A 77 1.72 7.02 -6.15
N ARG A 78 0.49 7.47 -6.40
CA ARG A 78 -0.43 7.86 -5.33
C ARG A 78 -0.81 6.69 -4.43
N ALA A 79 -1.05 5.52 -5.01
CA ALA A 79 -1.31 4.31 -4.24
C ALA A 79 -0.12 3.97 -3.33
N VAL A 80 1.12 4.00 -3.83
CA VAL A 80 2.32 3.76 -3.03
C VAL A 80 2.40 4.76 -1.87
N LEU A 81 2.18 6.05 -2.13
CA LEU A 81 2.17 7.08 -1.09
C LEU A 81 1.16 6.76 0.03
N TYR A 82 -0.09 6.45 -0.32
CA TYR A 82 -1.11 6.11 0.68
C TYR A 82 -0.79 4.80 1.42
N ALA A 83 -0.22 3.80 0.74
CA ALA A 83 0.22 2.55 1.39
C ALA A 83 1.38 2.80 2.37
N THR A 84 2.35 3.63 2.00
CA THR A 84 3.46 4.03 2.89
C THR A 84 2.94 4.81 4.09
N ILE A 85 2.00 5.75 3.91
CA ILE A 85 1.37 6.46 5.02
C ILE A 85 0.62 5.47 5.93
N CYS A 86 -0.13 4.51 5.38
CA CYS A 86 -0.74 3.44 6.18
C CYS A 86 0.32 2.68 7.00
N ALA A 87 1.44 2.30 6.41
CA ALA A 87 2.51 1.60 7.14
C ALA A 87 3.06 2.45 8.29
N ILE A 88 3.34 3.75 8.06
CA ILE A 88 3.82 4.68 9.08
C ILE A 88 2.81 4.81 10.22
N VAL A 89 1.53 5.02 9.91
CA VAL A 89 0.46 5.16 10.91
C VAL A 89 0.30 3.87 11.72
N THR A 90 0.36 2.70 11.08
CA THR A 90 0.30 1.41 11.78
C THR A 90 1.52 1.17 12.66
N SER A 91 2.73 1.55 12.22
CA SER A 91 3.94 1.49 13.05
C SER A 91 3.82 2.39 14.28
N LEU A 92 3.33 3.62 14.12
CA LEU A 92 3.05 4.54 15.23
C LEU A 92 2.01 3.96 16.19
N LEU A 93 0.95 3.36 15.66
CA LEU A 93 -0.06 2.67 16.47
C LEU A 93 0.57 1.59 17.34
N ILE A 94 1.42 0.73 16.77
CA ILE A 94 2.06 -0.35 17.52
C ILE A 94 2.92 0.23 18.65
N ILE A 95 3.70 1.28 18.37
CA ILE A 95 4.50 1.98 19.38
C ILE A 95 3.59 2.51 20.51
N VAL A 96 2.52 3.22 20.17
CA VAL A 96 1.56 3.78 21.15
C VAL A 96 0.88 2.68 21.97
N ALA A 97 0.51 1.56 21.35
CA ALA A 97 -0.12 0.43 22.04
C ALA A 97 0.83 -0.19 23.07
N PHE A 98 2.10 -0.42 22.70
CA PHE A 98 3.11 -0.93 23.64
C PHE A 98 3.39 0.06 24.78
N VAL A 99 3.55 1.35 24.49
CA VAL A 99 3.78 2.39 25.51
C VAL A 99 2.59 2.47 26.47
N SER A 100 1.35 2.44 25.95
CA SER A 100 0.14 2.48 26.78
C SER A 100 0.04 1.26 27.69
N ALA A 101 0.37 0.07 27.17
CA ALA A 101 0.41 -1.16 27.95
C ALA A 101 1.49 -1.12 29.06
N MET A 102 2.67 -0.55 28.79
CA MET A 102 3.74 -0.42 29.78
C MET A 102 3.38 0.57 30.90
N LEU A 103 2.75 1.70 30.56
CA LEU A 103 2.40 2.75 31.51
C LEU A 103 1.05 2.54 32.20
N HIS A 104 0.37 1.42 31.95
CA HIS A 104 -0.98 1.13 32.46
C HIS A 104 -2.00 2.23 32.14
N LEU A 105 -1.81 2.91 31.00
CA LEU A 105 -2.68 3.98 30.54
C LEU A 105 -3.85 3.41 29.74
N SER A 106 -5.08 3.71 30.16
CA SER A 106 -6.32 3.37 29.43
C SER A 106 -6.54 4.32 28.24
N HIS A 107 -5.71 4.20 27.20
CA HIS A 107 -5.77 4.96 25.94
C HIS A 107 -6.41 4.17 24.78
N GLU A 108 -7.47 3.41 25.07
CA GLU A 108 -8.15 2.53 24.10
C GLU A 108 -8.68 3.28 22.87
N TYR A 109 -9.20 4.50 23.06
CA TYR A 109 -9.70 5.35 21.98
C TYR A 109 -8.58 5.82 21.03
N GLY A 110 -7.39 6.10 21.55
CA GLY A 110 -6.25 6.54 20.74
C GLY A 110 -5.84 5.46 19.74
N VAL A 111 -5.66 4.22 20.24
CA VAL A 111 -5.32 3.06 19.40
C VAL A 111 -6.37 2.82 18.32
N ALA A 112 -7.66 2.93 18.66
CA ALA A 112 -8.74 2.78 17.69
C ALA A 112 -8.70 3.85 16.58
N ILE A 113 -8.46 5.12 16.93
CA ILE A 113 -8.36 6.23 15.97
C ILE A 113 -7.20 6.00 14.99
N PHE A 114 -6.01 5.65 15.49
CA PHE A 114 -4.87 5.35 14.64
C PHE A 114 -5.15 4.17 13.70
N PHE A 115 -5.88 3.15 14.17
CA PHE A 115 -6.18 1.96 13.36
C PHE A 115 -7.15 2.31 12.22
N ILE A 116 -8.20 3.06 12.52
CA ILE A 116 -9.16 3.55 11.52
C ILE A 116 -8.44 4.44 10.50
N LEU A 117 -7.55 5.32 10.94
CA LEU A 117 -6.78 6.18 10.06
C LEU A 117 -5.85 5.37 9.14
N ALA A 118 -5.17 4.35 9.65
CA ALA A 118 -4.36 3.45 8.85
C ALA A 118 -5.20 2.73 7.78
N LEU A 119 -6.34 2.16 8.18
CA LEU A 119 -7.26 1.51 7.25
C LEU A 119 -7.81 2.47 6.20
N ALA A 120 -8.09 3.73 6.55
CA ALA A 120 -8.55 4.74 5.60
C ALA A 120 -7.48 5.01 4.52
N PHE A 121 -6.21 5.16 4.91
CA PHE A 121 -5.11 5.30 3.94
C PHE A 121 -4.93 4.05 3.08
N PHE A 122 -5.04 2.85 3.68
CA PHE A 122 -4.99 1.61 2.91
C PHE A 122 -6.13 1.52 1.88
N LEU A 123 -7.34 1.93 2.26
CA LEU A 123 -8.49 1.98 1.37
C LEU A 123 -8.29 2.97 0.21
N LEU A 124 -7.76 4.17 0.48
CA LEU A 124 -7.42 5.14 -0.57
C LEU A 124 -6.40 4.56 -1.57
N SER A 125 -5.41 3.83 -1.07
CA SER A 125 -4.42 3.14 -1.89
C SER A 125 -5.06 2.06 -2.79
N LEU A 126 -5.98 1.26 -2.24
CA LEU A 126 -6.73 0.26 -3.00
C LEU A 126 -7.62 0.89 -4.08
N ILE A 127 -8.24 2.04 -3.79
CA ILE A 127 -9.06 2.77 -4.76
C ILE A 127 -8.21 3.22 -5.96
N ASP A 128 -7.00 3.74 -5.72
CA ASP A 128 -6.12 4.16 -6.80
C ASP A 128 -5.58 2.96 -7.61
N LEU A 129 -5.29 1.81 -6.97
CA LEU A 129 -4.99 0.57 -7.69
C LEU A 129 -6.18 0.07 -8.52
N ALA A 130 -7.41 0.13 -7.99
CA ALA A 130 -8.61 -0.27 -8.71
C ALA A 130 -8.85 0.62 -9.94
N ARG A 131 -8.64 1.93 -9.79
CA ARG A 131 -8.67 2.89 -10.91
C ARG A 131 -7.60 2.57 -11.95
N GLU A 132 -6.37 2.26 -11.54
CA GLU A 132 -5.30 1.88 -12.47
C GLU A 132 -5.65 0.59 -13.23
N THR A 133 -6.14 -0.42 -12.52
CA THR A 133 -6.50 -1.71 -13.10
C THR A 133 -7.64 -1.56 -14.11
N ARG A 134 -8.62 -0.69 -13.85
CA ARG A 134 -9.69 -0.37 -14.81
C ARG A 134 -9.15 0.25 -16.10
N ILE A 135 -8.17 1.14 -16.00
CA ILE A 135 -7.52 1.75 -17.19
C ILE A 135 -6.72 0.69 -17.96
N GLY A 136 -6.09 -0.25 -17.26
CA GLY A 136 -5.38 -1.37 -17.89
C GLY A 136 -6.30 -2.38 -18.59
N LEU A 137 -7.51 -2.62 -18.07
CA LEU A 137 -8.48 -3.57 -18.64
C LEU A 137 -9.17 -3.05 -19.92
N HIS A 138 -9.52 -1.77 -19.97
CA HIS A 138 -10.07 -1.14 -21.19
C HIS A 138 -9.12 -1.21 -22.40
N ASP A 139 -7.87 -1.63 -22.21
CA ASP A 139 -6.90 -1.85 -23.30
C ASP A 139 -7.20 -3.10 -24.14
N PHE A 140 -7.75 -4.15 -23.52
CA PHE A 140 -8.05 -5.39 -24.25
C PHE A 140 -9.19 -5.21 -25.25
N ASP A 141 -10.14 -4.31 -24.97
CA ASP A 141 -11.32 -4.09 -25.82
C ASP A 141 -11.02 -3.27 -27.08
N HIS A 142 -9.91 -2.55 -27.17
CA HIS A 142 -9.52 -1.78 -28.38
C HIS A 142 -8.68 -2.57 -29.39
N HIS A 143 -8.30 -3.81 -29.05
CA HIS A 143 -7.51 -4.69 -29.90
C HIS A 143 -8.17 -6.05 -30.16
N ALA A 144 -9.45 -6.21 -29.80
CA ALA A 144 -10.29 -7.36 -30.12
C ALA A 144 -11.16 -7.12 -31.36
#